data_AF-A0A352TD72-F1
#
_entry.id   AF-A0A352TD72-F1
#
_cell.length_a   1.000
_cell.length_b   1.000
_cell.length_c   1.000
_cell.angle_alpha   90.00
_cell.angle_beta   90.00
_cell.angle_gamma   90.00
#
_symmetry.space_group_name_H-M   'P 1'
#
loop_
_entity.id
_entity.type
_entity.pdbx_description
1 polymer ?
#
loop_
_entity_poly.entity_id
_entity_poly.type
_entity_poly.pdbx_seq_one_letter_code
_entity_poly.pdbx_strand_id
1 'polypeptide(L)'
;MADENMEKAESQAETVEQLQDQGREDEVRGGRGKGKSFFHKKVCRFCANKAKIDYKDADGLRRFTTERGKILPRRITGTCAKHQKELARAIKRARAICLLPFVAD
;
A
#
# COMPACT_ATOMS: atom_id res chain seq x y z
N MET A 1 -26.34 -46.70 -55.58
CA MET A 1 -26.23 -46.50 -54.11
C MET A 1 -24.77 -46.20 -53.75
N ALA A 2 -24.19 -45.16 -54.38
CA ALA A 2 -22.80 -44.74 -54.17
C ALA A 2 -22.64 -43.23 -54.39
N ASP A 3 -23.70 -42.45 -54.15
CA ASP A 3 -23.76 -41.00 -54.46
C ASP A 3 -24.25 -40.14 -53.28
N GLU A 4 -24.32 -40.69 -52.06
CA GLU A 4 -24.73 -39.92 -50.86
C GLU A 4 -23.58 -39.68 -49.87
N ASN A 5 -22.36 -40.14 -50.19
CA ASN A 5 -21.22 -40.13 -49.27
C ASN A 5 -20.11 -39.15 -49.65
N MET A 6 -20.33 -38.27 -50.64
CA MET A 6 -19.31 -37.33 -51.14
C MET A 6 -19.55 -35.87 -50.69
N GLU A 7 -20.80 -35.46 -50.41
CA GLU A 7 -21.09 -34.07 -49.96
C GLU A 7 -20.98 -33.86 -48.43
N LYS A 8 -20.90 -34.93 -47.63
CA LYS A 8 -20.70 -34.83 -46.16
C LYS A 8 -19.24 -34.65 -45.73
N ALA A 9 -18.28 -34.77 -46.66
CA ALA A 9 -16.86 -34.65 -46.38
C ALA A 9 -16.35 -33.19 -46.43
N GLU A 10 -17.03 -32.29 -47.15
CA GLU A 10 -16.55 -30.91 -47.36
C GLU A 10 -17.07 -29.90 -46.32
N SER A 11 -18.19 -30.21 -45.65
CA SER A 11 -18.75 -29.35 -44.58
C SER A 11 -18.09 -29.57 -43.20
N GLN A 12 -17.24 -30.58 -43.07
CA GLN A 12 -16.57 -30.92 -41.80
C GLN A 12 -15.18 -30.28 -41.66
N ALA A 13 -14.63 -29.67 -42.71
CA ALA A 13 -13.27 -29.12 -42.69
C ALA A 13 -13.19 -27.63 -42.30
N GLU A 14 -14.27 -26.85 -42.46
CA GLU A 14 -14.24 -25.40 -42.17
C GLU A 14 -14.53 -25.03 -40.71
N THR A 15 -14.97 -25.99 -39.88
CA THR A 15 -15.31 -25.72 -38.46
C THR A 15 -14.19 -26.06 -37.48
N VAL A 16 -13.06 -26.60 -37.96
CA VAL A 16 -11.97 -27.13 -37.11
C VAL A 16 -10.83 -26.12 -36.90
N GLU A 17 -10.78 -25.01 -37.66
CA GLU A 17 -9.66 -24.06 -37.63
C GLU A 17 -10.08 -22.62 -37.30
N GLN A 18 -10.85 -22.45 -36.23
CA GLN A 18 -10.87 -21.22 -35.43
C GLN A 18 -10.56 -21.65 -33.98
N LEU A 19 -9.31 -21.95 -33.61
CA LEU A 19 -8.31 -20.95 -33.17
C LEU A 19 -9.01 -19.84 -32.35
N GLN A 20 -8.86 -19.66 -31.05
CA GLN A 20 -7.73 -19.86 -30.14
C GLN A 20 -8.21 -19.63 -28.70
N ASP A 21 -7.58 -20.36 -27.76
CA ASP A 21 -7.05 -19.84 -26.49
C ASP A 21 -7.84 -18.72 -25.78
N GLN A 22 -8.75 -19.08 -24.89
CA GLN A 22 -9.00 -18.30 -23.67
C GLN A 22 -9.18 -19.27 -22.50
N GLY A 23 -8.07 -19.59 -21.86
CA GLY A 23 -8.06 -20.23 -20.57
C GLY A 23 -8.71 -19.36 -19.50
N ARG A 24 -9.26 -20.07 -18.50
CA ARG A 24 -9.34 -19.65 -17.10
C ARG A 24 -10.33 -18.51 -16.84
N GLU A 25 -11.59 -18.89 -16.72
CA GLU A 25 -12.52 -18.22 -15.82
C GLU A 25 -12.00 -18.39 -14.38
N ASP A 26 -11.11 -17.47 -13.99
CA ASP A 26 -10.71 -17.28 -12.61
C ASP A 26 -11.97 -16.98 -11.80
N GLU A 27 -12.31 -17.93 -10.91
CA GLU A 27 -13.32 -17.73 -9.88
C GLU A 27 -13.16 -16.34 -9.28
N VAL A 28 -14.19 -15.51 -9.47
CA VAL A 28 -14.26 -14.16 -8.90
C VAL A 28 -14.28 -14.33 -7.39
N ARG A 29 -13.07 -14.31 -6.82
CA ARG A 29 -12.80 -14.40 -5.39
C ARG A 29 -13.62 -13.32 -4.72
N GLY A 30 -14.69 -13.75 -4.06
CA GLY A 30 -15.64 -12.91 -3.35
C GLY A 30 -14.91 -11.79 -2.61
N GLY A 31 -15.04 -10.58 -3.17
CA GLY A 31 -14.57 -9.37 -2.55
C GLY A 31 -15.38 -9.18 -1.28
N ARG A 32 -14.89 -9.70 -0.16
CA ARG A 32 -15.40 -9.39 1.19
C ARG A 32 -15.46 -7.88 1.28
N GLY A 33 -16.68 -7.35 1.19
CA GLY A 33 -16.97 -5.95 1.45
C GLY A 33 -16.43 -5.61 2.82
N LYS A 34 -15.24 -5.01 2.84
CA LYS A 34 -14.61 -4.51 4.06
C LYS A 34 -15.56 -3.43 4.58
N GLY A 35 -16.29 -3.76 5.63
CA GLY A 35 -17.06 -2.80 6.41
C GLY A 35 -16.21 -1.56 6.57
N LYS A 36 -16.77 -0.41 6.18
CA LYS A 36 -16.10 0.88 6.25
C LYS A 36 -15.79 1.14 7.71
N SER A 37 -14.63 0.68 8.18
CA SER A 37 -14.15 0.98 9.51
C SER A 37 -14.05 2.49 9.59
N PHE A 38 -14.88 3.10 10.42
CA PHE A 38 -14.91 4.52 10.67
C PHE A 38 -13.66 4.94 11.46
N PHE A 39 -12.47 4.67 10.91
CA PHE A 39 -11.26 5.30 11.37
C PHE A 39 -11.39 6.78 11.03
N HIS A 40 -11.72 7.57 12.05
CA HIS A 40 -11.70 9.02 11.93
C HIS A 40 -10.31 9.44 11.46
N LYS A 41 -10.25 10.09 10.29
CA LYS A 41 -9.00 10.50 9.68
C LYS A 41 -8.40 11.61 10.53
N LYS A 42 -7.42 11.27 11.38
CA LYS A 42 -6.66 12.25 12.15
C LYS A 42 -5.98 13.23 11.19
N VAL A 43 -6.15 14.52 11.45
CA VAL A 43 -5.51 15.60 10.68
C VAL A 43 -4.03 15.68 11.06
N CYS A 44 -3.17 15.84 10.05
CA CYS A 44 -1.75 15.98 10.30
C CYS A 44 -1.42 17.33 10.95
N ARG A 45 -0.82 17.28 12.14
CA ARG A 45 -0.34 18.45 12.88
C ARG A 45 0.61 19.34 12.05
N PHE A 46 1.52 18.74 11.29
CA PHE A 46 2.48 19.50 10.46
C PHE A 46 1.82 20.19 9.27
N CYS A 47 0.82 19.56 8.63
CA CYS A 47 0.06 20.20 7.55
C CYS A 47 -0.75 21.39 8.07
N ALA A 48 -1.38 21.26 9.24
CA ALA A 48 -2.21 22.32 9.82
C ALA A 48 -1.38 23.55 10.22
N ASN A 49 -0.20 23.35 10.82
CA ASN A 49 0.64 24.48 11.27
C ASN A 49 1.66 24.95 10.23
N LYS A 50 1.81 24.25 9.10
CA LYS A 50 2.89 24.48 8.12
C LYS A 50 4.29 24.54 8.77
N ALA A 51 4.49 23.78 9.84
CA ALA A 51 5.76 23.74 10.57
C ALA A 51 6.78 22.89 9.79
N LYS A 52 8.01 23.38 9.69
CA LYS A 52 9.14 22.64 9.11
C LYS A 52 9.66 21.60 10.11
N ILE A 53 10.17 20.48 9.60
CA ILE A 53 10.64 19.36 10.42
C ILE A 53 12.16 19.32 10.37
N ASP A 54 12.79 19.93 11.37
CA ASP A 54 14.24 19.96 11.51
C ASP A 54 14.74 18.99 12.59
N TYR A 55 15.98 18.52 12.45
CA TYR A 55 16.60 17.60 13.41
C TYR A 55 17.15 18.31 14.64
N LYS A 56 17.24 19.65 14.60
CA LYS A 56 17.81 20.49 15.66
C LYS A 56 16.84 20.66 16.82
N ASP A 57 15.53 20.59 16.54
CA ASP A 57 14.47 20.79 17.53
C ASP A 57 14.16 19.50 18.29
N ALA A 58 14.99 19.19 19.29
CA ALA A 58 14.85 17.97 20.09
C ALA A 58 13.46 17.87 20.77
N ASP A 59 12.92 18.98 21.28
CA ASP A 59 11.63 19.00 21.99
C ASP A 59 10.44 18.67 21.09
N GLY A 60 10.49 19.10 19.83
CA GLY A 60 9.50 18.76 18.83
C GLY A 60 9.52 17.27 18.50
N LEU A 61 10.72 16.70 18.36
CA LEU A 61 10.93 15.30 18.01
C LEU A 61 10.64 14.34 19.17
N ARG A 62 10.90 14.74 20.42
CA ARG A 62 10.60 13.96 21.63
C ARG A 62 9.13 13.53 21.70
N ARG A 63 8.21 14.39 21.26
CA ARG A 63 6.76 14.07 21.21
C ARG A 63 6.40 12.95 20.24
N PHE A 64 7.27 12.66 19.27
CA PHE A 64 7.08 11.60 18.28
C PHE A 64 7.92 10.35 18.56
N THR A 65 8.61 10.34 19.69
CA THR A 65 9.27 9.16 20.25
C THR A 65 8.51 8.68 21.48
N THR A 66 8.52 7.38 21.72
CA THR A 66 8.08 6.81 23.00
C THR A 66 9.14 7.07 24.07
N GLU A 67 8.79 6.90 25.35
CA GLU A 67 9.76 6.89 26.45
C GLU A 67 10.95 5.97 26.17
N ARG A 68 10.70 4.77 25.64
CA ARG A 68 11.74 3.80 25.25
C ARG A 68 12.61 4.18 24.04
N GLY A 69 12.44 5.37 23.49
CA GLY A 69 13.16 5.81 22.30
C GLY A 69 12.72 5.15 20.99
N LYS A 70 11.54 4.51 20.90
CA LYS A 70 10.98 4.02 19.61
C LYS A 70 10.23 5.13 18.88
N ILE A 71 10.21 5.12 17.55
CA ILE A 71 9.46 6.09 16.75
C ILE A 71 7.97 5.72 16.77
N LEU A 72 7.10 6.67 17.13
CA LEU A 72 5.66 6.45 17.15
C LEU A 72 5.11 6.24 15.72
N PRO A 73 4.27 5.22 15.50
CA PRO A 73 3.68 4.96 14.20
C PRO A 73 2.64 6.02 13.83
N ARG A 74 2.50 6.24 12.52
CA ARG A 74 1.55 7.20 11.92
C ARG A 74 0.12 7.09 12.46
N ARG A 75 -0.35 5.88 12.78
CA ARG A 75 -1.72 5.63 13.27
C ARG A 75 -2.01 6.33 14.61
N ILE A 76 -0.98 6.50 15.44
CA ILE A 76 -1.10 7.16 16.74
C ILE A 76 -0.98 8.68 16.54
N THR A 77 0.09 9.11 15.84
CA THR A 77 0.45 10.53 15.67
C THR A 77 -0.44 11.29 14.68
N GLY A 78 -1.11 10.59 13.75
CA GLY A 78 -1.98 11.22 12.74
C GLY A 78 -1.24 12.01 11.67
N THR A 79 0.07 11.85 11.52
CA THR A 79 0.88 12.59 10.52
C THR A 79 0.57 12.17 9.08
N CYS A 80 0.87 13.00 8.09
CA CYS A 80 0.80 12.62 6.67
C CYS A 80 1.94 11.66 6.31
N ALA A 81 1.76 10.84 5.27
CA ALA A 81 2.80 9.90 4.84
C ALA A 81 4.12 10.60 4.43
N LYS A 82 4.02 11.79 3.80
CA LYS A 82 5.18 12.62 3.44
C LYS A 82 5.93 13.08 4.69
N HIS A 83 5.23 13.73 5.61
CA HIS A 83 5.80 14.21 6.87
C HIS A 83 6.33 13.09 7.77
N GLN A 84 5.71 11.91 7.79
CA GLN A 84 6.21 10.78 8.57
C GLN A 84 7.59 10.30 8.06
N LYS A 85 7.81 10.29 6.73
CA LYS A 85 9.11 9.93 6.13
C LYS A 85 10.18 10.96 6.49
N GLU A 86 9.83 12.24 6.41
CA GLU A 86 10.70 13.36 6.76
C GLU A 86 11.05 13.36 8.26
N LEU A 87 10.06 13.17 9.11
CA LEU A 87 10.22 13.02 10.56
C LEU A 87 11.12 11.84 10.91
N ALA A 88 10.92 10.68 10.27
CA ALA A 88 11.80 9.53 10.50
C ALA A 88 13.26 9.83 10.09
N ARG A 89 13.49 10.58 9.01
CA ARG A 89 14.84 11.04 8.62
C ARG A 89 15.42 12.05 9.62
N ALA A 90 14.61 12.98 10.11
CA ALA A 90 15.03 13.95 11.11
C ALA A 90 15.41 13.27 12.43
N ILE A 91 14.59 12.34 12.93
CA ILE A 91 14.88 11.57 14.16
C ILE A 91 16.17 10.75 14.01
N LYS A 92 16.37 10.08 12.87
CA LYS A 92 17.61 9.33 12.63
C LYS A 92 18.85 10.22 12.64
N ARG A 93 18.77 11.42 12.02
CA ARG A 93 19.85 12.41 12.06
C ARG A 93 20.11 12.92 13.47
N ALA A 94 19.05 13.25 14.21
CA ALA A 94 19.15 13.70 15.60
C ALA A 94 19.81 12.65 16.51
N ARG A 95 19.53 11.36 16.29
CA ARG A 95 20.20 10.27 17.01
C ARG A 95 21.69 10.15 16.70
N ALA A 96 22.09 10.38 15.45
CA ALA A 96 23.50 10.37 15.07
C ALA A 96 24.32 11.48 15.75
N ILE A 97 23.66 12.59 16.12
CA ILE A 97 24.26 13.75 16.80
C ILE A 97 23.97 13.72 18.32
N CYS A 98 23.53 12.59 18.86
CA CYS A 98 23.25 12.40 20.30
C CYS A 98 22.17 13.34 20.91
N LEU A 99 21.31 13.97 20.09
CA LEU A 99 20.20 14.80 20.59
C LEU A 99 19.05 13.97 21.16
N LEU A 100 18.90 12.73 20.68
CA LEU A 100 17.87 11.78 21.09
C LEU A 100 18.52 10.41 21.36
N PRO A 101 18.08 9.69 22.40
CA PRO A 101 18.60 8.36 22.70
C PRO A 101 18.11 7.32 21.67
N PHE A 102 18.93 6.28 21.47
CA PHE A 102 18.55 5.10 20.69
C PHE A 102 17.67 4.14 21.50
N VAL A 103 17.99 3.99 22.78
CA VAL A 103 17.29 3.18 23.77
C VAL A 103 17.24 4.00 25.05
N ALA A 104 16.09 4.00 25.70
CA ALA A 104 15.90 4.52 27.04
C ALA A 104 15.20 3.42 27.84
N ASP A 105 15.67 3.20 29.07
CA ASP A 105 15.30 2.08 29.95
C ASP A 105 13.82 2.09 30.35
#